data_AF-A0ABD1HV61-F1
#
_entry.id   AF-A0ABD1HV61-F1
#
_cell.length_a   1.000
_cell.length_b   1.000
_cell.length_c   1.000
_cell.angle_alpha   90.00
_cell.angle_beta   90.00
_cell.angle_gamma   90.00
#
_symmetry.space_group_name_H-M   'P 1'
#
loop_
_entity.id
_entity.type
_entity.pdbx_description
1 polymer ?
#
loop_
_entity_poly.entity_id
_entity_poly.type
_entity_poly.pdbx_seq_one_letter_code
_entity_poly.pdbx_strand_id
1 'polypeptide(L)'
;MPSLLEYFGYCLCCGSHFAGPVYEMKDYIDWTERKGIWQPSDKGPAPSPYLATLRALLQSAICMGLYLYLVPHFPLSRFTEPVYQEYGFFKNGWADSSPPKPKWDRAINVDILGLELAKSAVQIPLVWNIQVSTWLRHYVYERLIQKGKKPGFFQLLATQTVSAVWHGLYPGYIIFFVQSALMIAGSRVLYRWQQASQAGLVKKLLGLLNFSYTLLVLNYSAVGFMVLSLHETLTAYGSVYYIGTVLPVVLLLLGKIIRPARPSRSKARKTE
;
A
#
# COMPACT_ATOMS: atom_id res chain seq x y z
N MET A 1 14.15 -28.55 -5.79
CA MET A 1 14.31 -27.50 -6.82
C MET A 1 13.26 -27.74 -7.88
N PRO A 2 12.63 -26.69 -8.43
CA PRO A 2 11.64 -26.83 -9.51
C PRO A 2 12.30 -27.40 -10.77
N SER A 3 11.55 -28.20 -11.51
CA SER A 3 11.87 -28.62 -12.88
C SER A 3 11.79 -27.43 -13.84
N LEU A 4 12.39 -27.59 -15.03
CA LEU A 4 12.28 -26.58 -16.10
C LEU A 4 10.82 -26.32 -16.49
N LEU A 5 9.97 -27.35 -16.47
CA LEU A 5 8.54 -27.21 -16.78
C LEU A 5 7.83 -26.35 -15.74
N GLU A 6 8.07 -26.58 -14.44
CA GLU A 6 7.49 -25.76 -13.37
C GLU A 6 8.00 -24.32 -13.43
N TYR A 7 9.27 -24.13 -13.79
CA TYR A 7 9.87 -22.81 -13.95
C TYR A 7 9.24 -22.02 -15.09
N PHE A 8 9.19 -22.59 -16.30
CA PHE A 8 8.57 -21.93 -17.44
C PHE A 8 7.06 -21.78 -17.28
N GLY A 9 6.38 -22.74 -16.66
CA GLY A 9 4.96 -22.66 -16.32
C GLY A 9 4.64 -21.51 -15.36
N TYR A 10 5.51 -21.28 -14.38
CA TYR A 10 5.41 -20.12 -13.49
C TYR A 10 5.63 -18.79 -14.24
N CYS A 11 6.71 -18.69 -15.04
CA CYS A 11 7.02 -17.46 -15.78
C CYS A 11 5.95 -17.08 -16.82
N LEU A 12 5.31 -18.08 -17.42
CA LEU A 12 4.30 -17.91 -18.48
C LEU A 12 2.87 -18.09 -17.97
N CYS A 13 2.64 -18.05 -16.66
CA CYS A 13 1.30 -18.23 -16.12
C CYS A 13 0.36 -17.11 -16.60
N CYS A 14 -0.68 -17.48 -17.36
CA CYS A 14 -1.60 -16.52 -18.00
C CYS A 14 -2.25 -15.53 -17.01
N GLY A 15 -2.43 -15.94 -15.75
CA GLY A 15 -3.03 -15.09 -14.70
C GLY A 15 -2.13 -13.97 -14.17
N SER A 16 -0.80 -14.08 -14.35
CA SER A 16 0.19 -13.06 -13.93
C SER A 16 0.96 -12.43 -15.08
N HIS A 17 0.93 -13.03 -16.27
CA HIS A 17 1.81 -12.69 -17.38
C HIS A 17 1.78 -11.22 -17.82
N PHE A 18 0.61 -10.59 -17.89
CA PHE A 18 0.48 -9.21 -18.38
C PHE A 18 0.66 -8.15 -17.28
N ALA A 19 -0.23 -8.14 -16.30
CA ALA A 19 -0.24 -7.17 -15.20
C ALA A 19 -0.72 -7.81 -13.88
N GLY A 20 -0.81 -9.14 -13.85
CA GLY A 20 -1.39 -9.85 -12.73
C GLY A 20 -0.46 -9.85 -11.52
N PRO A 21 -0.99 -10.20 -10.33
CA PRO A 21 -0.23 -10.16 -9.09
C PRO A 21 1.05 -10.99 -9.21
N VAL A 22 2.15 -10.45 -8.69
CA VAL A 22 3.34 -11.24 -8.40
C VAL A 22 2.96 -12.25 -7.30
N TYR A 23 3.44 -13.48 -7.37
CA TYR A 23 3.31 -14.44 -6.29
C TYR A 23 4.55 -15.33 -6.27
N GLU A 24 4.88 -15.91 -5.13
CA GLU A 24 6.09 -16.72 -5.02
C GLU A 24 5.94 -18.03 -5.81
N MET A 25 7.04 -18.52 -6.40
CA MET A 25 7.06 -19.80 -7.10
C MET A 25 6.60 -20.96 -6.22
N LYS A 26 6.85 -20.90 -4.91
CA LYS A 26 6.35 -21.89 -3.95
C LYS A 26 4.82 -21.90 -3.89
N ASP A 27 4.19 -20.73 -3.85
CA ASP A 27 2.73 -20.63 -3.82
C ASP A 27 2.11 -21.13 -5.14
N TYR A 28 2.77 -20.83 -6.28
CA TYR A 28 2.38 -21.37 -7.58
C TYR A 28 2.43 -22.90 -7.62
N ILE A 29 3.54 -23.50 -7.18
CA ILE A 29 3.72 -24.96 -7.14
C ILE A 29 2.72 -25.60 -6.17
N ASP A 30 2.60 -25.05 -4.96
CA ASP A 30 1.64 -25.54 -3.96
C ASP A 30 0.20 -25.45 -4.50
N TRP A 31 -0.14 -24.45 -5.32
CA TRP A 31 -1.43 -24.35 -5.99
C TRP A 31 -1.60 -25.38 -7.12
N THR A 32 -0.63 -25.52 -8.03
CA THR A 32 -0.71 -26.45 -9.17
C THR A 32 -0.74 -27.91 -8.73
N GLU A 33 -0.01 -28.24 -7.67
CA GLU A 33 0.04 -29.58 -7.09
C GLU A 33 -1.04 -29.82 -6.03
N ARG A 34 -1.91 -28.83 -5.80
CA ARG A 34 -2.95 -28.84 -4.75
C ARG A 34 -2.39 -29.25 -3.38
N LYS A 35 -1.29 -28.64 -2.93
CA LYS A 35 -0.67 -28.87 -1.61
C LYS A 35 -1.11 -27.84 -0.57
N GLY A 36 -0.99 -28.20 0.71
CA GLY A 36 -1.32 -27.33 1.84
C GLY A 36 -2.80 -26.94 1.87
N ILE A 37 -3.09 -25.63 1.82
CA ILE A 37 -4.47 -25.11 1.91
C ILE A 37 -5.38 -25.46 0.72
N TRP A 38 -4.79 -26.00 -0.36
CA TRP A 38 -5.49 -26.40 -1.57
C TRP A 38 -5.85 -27.89 -1.60
N GLN A 39 -5.40 -28.67 -0.60
CA GLN A 39 -5.76 -30.08 -0.44
C GLN A 39 -7.22 -30.21 0.03
N PRO A 40 -8.01 -31.12 -0.56
CA PRO A 40 -9.23 -31.60 0.09
C PRO A 40 -8.86 -32.21 1.44
N SER A 41 -9.57 -31.85 2.50
CA SER A 41 -9.35 -32.42 3.84
C SER A 41 -10.65 -32.91 4.45
N ASP A 42 -10.59 -33.67 5.54
CA ASP A 42 -11.76 -34.08 6.30
C ASP A 42 -12.60 -32.91 6.83
N LYS A 43 -12.04 -31.68 6.83
CA LYS A 43 -12.71 -30.43 7.23
C LYS A 43 -13.48 -29.75 6.08
N GLY A 44 -13.44 -30.29 4.86
CA GLY A 44 -14.21 -29.80 3.73
C GLY A 44 -13.49 -29.90 2.38
N PRO A 45 -14.24 -29.70 1.27
CA PRO A 45 -13.67 -29.72 -0.08
C PRO A 45 -12.67 -28.59 -0.28
N ALA A 46 -11.79 -28.75 -1.27
CA ALA A 46 -10.91 -27.68 -1.73
C ALA A 46 -11.73 -26.41 -2.03
N PRO A 47 -11.16 -25.22 -1.77
CA PRO A 47 -11.90 -23.97 -1.99
C PRO A 47 -12.37 -23.88 -3.45
N SER A 48 -13.61 -23.42 -3.67
CA SER A 48 -14.18 -23.32 -5.02
C SER A 48 -13.81 -21.98 -5.66
N PRO A 49 -13.19 -21.96 -6.86
CA PRO A 49 -12.76 -20.72 -7.49
C PRO A 49 -13.93 -19.91 -8.05
N TYR A 50 -15.04 -20.57 -8.42
CA TYR A 50 -16.15 -19.94 -9.16
C TYR A 50 -16.77 -18.75 -8.42
N LEU A 51 -16.96 -18.85 -7.10
CA LEU A 51 -17.51 -17.75 -6.33
C LEU A 51 -16.54 -16.56 -6.22
N ALA A 52 -15.25 -16.84 -6.04
CA ALA A 52 -14.21 -15.81 -6.01
C ALA A 52 -14.09 -15.11 -7.37
N THR A 53 -14.11 -15.89 -8.46
CA THR A 53 -14.11 -15.38 -9.83
C THR A 53 -15.34 -14.52 -10.11
N LEU A 54 -16.55 -14.99 -9.78
CA LEU A 54 -17.78 -14.22 -10.00
C LEU A 54 -17.74 -12.89 -9.23
N ARG A 55 -17.29 -12.91 -7.97
CA ARG A 55 -17.13 -11.70 -7.16
C ARG A 55 -16.14 -10.73 -7.78
N ALA A 56 -14.99 -11.23 -8.24
CA ALA A 56 -13.97 -10.41 -8.91
C ALA A 56 -14.48 -9.81 -10.23
N LEU A 57 -15.21 -10.58 -11.04
CA LEU A 57 -15.82 -10.11 -12.28
C LEU A 57 -16.88 -9.03 -12.04
N LEU A 58 -17.77 -9.23 -11.07
CA LEU A 58 -18.79 -8.25 -10.71
C LEU A 58 -18.15 -6.95 -10.19
N GLN A 59 -17.17 -7.06 -9.29
CA GLN A 59 -16.44 -5.90 -8.77
C GLN A 59 -15.70 -5.17 -9.89
N SER A 60 -15.01 -5.89 -10.78
CA SER A 60 -14.32 -5.31 -11.93
C SER A 60 -15.30 -4.62 -12.89
N ALA A 61 -16.48 -5.21 -13.14
CA ALA A 61 -17.50 -4.62 -14.00
C ALA A 61 -18.07 -3.33 -13.41
N ILE A 62 -18.33 -3.30 -12.08
CA ILE A 62 -18.78 -2.08 -11.38
C ILE A 62 -17.68 -1.01 -11.44
N CYS A 63 -16.44 -1.34 -11.09
CA CYS A 63 -15.32 -0.40 -11.15
C CYS A 63 -15.08 0.13 -12.57
N MET A 64 -15.13 -0.74 -13.58
CA MET A 64 -14.98 -0.36 -14.99
C MET A 64 -16.16 0.51 -15.46
N GLY A 65 -17.40 0.17 -15.10
CA GLY A 65 -18.58 0.96 -15.42
C GLY A 65 -18.51 2.35 -14.80
N LEU A 66 -18.12 2.46 -13.53
CA LEU A 66 -17.87 3.74 -12.87
C LEU A 66 -16.75 4.51 -13.55
N TYR A 67 -15.62 3.85 -13.87
CA TYR A 67 -14.50 4.49 -14.56
C TYR A 67 -14.91 5.04 -15.93
N LEU A 68 -15.53 4.22 -16.78
CA LEU A 68 -15.96 4.64 -18.12
C LEU A 68 -17.04 5.71 -18.09
N TYR A 69 -17.91 5.72 -17.07
CA TYR A 69 -18.88 6.78 -16.87
C TYR A 69 -18.22 8.08 -16.39
N LEU A 70 -17.32 8.00 -15.41
CA LEU A 70 -16.72 9.17 -14.78
C LEU A 70 -15.62 9.81 -15.63
N VAL A 71 -14.81 9.04 -16.37
CA VAL A 71 -13.67 9.57 -17.14
C VAL A 71 -14.03 10.66 -18.15
N PRO A 72 -15.10 10.53 -18.97
CA PRO A 72 -15.53 11.60 -19.85
C PRO A 72 -15.96 12.88 -19.11
N HIS A 73 -16.47 12.76 -17.88
CA HIS A 73 -16.90 13.89 -17.04
C HIS A 73 -15.76 14.48 -16.19
N PHE A 74 -14.72 13.68 -15.93
CA PHE A 74 -13.57 14.02 -15.10
C PHE A 74 -12.25 13.59 -15.77
N PRO A 75 -11.90 14.15 -16.95
CA PRO A 75 -10.64 13.82 -17.62
C PRO A 75 -9.43 14.21 -16.78
N LEU A 76 -8.26 13.60 -17.02
CA LEU A 76 -7.02 13.88 -16.27
C LEU A 76 -6.63 15.37 -16.27
N SER A 77 -7.05 16.15 -17.27
CA SER A 77 -6.87 17.61 -17.30
C SER A 77 -7.54 18.32 -16.13
N ARG A 78 -8.60 17.75 -15.53
CA ARG A 78 -9.34 18.31 -14.40
C ARG A 78 -8.52 18.45 -13.14
N PHE A 79 -7.47 17.66 -12.94
CA PHE A 79 -6.54 17.80 -11.82
C PHE A 79 -5.83 19.17 -11.78
N THR A 80 -5.81 19.89 -12.91
CA THR A 80 -5.22 21.23 -13.04
C THR A 80 -6.25 22.37 -12.96
N GLU A 81 -7.55 22.05 -12.90
CA GLU A 81 -8.62 23.05 -12.82
C GLU A 81 -8.82 23.55 -11.37
N PRO A 82 -9.11 24.86 -11.16
CA PRO A 82 -9.37 25.42 -9.82
C PRO A 82 -10.47 24.70 -9.05
N VAL A 83 -11.48 24.16 -9.75
CA VAL A 83 -12.62 23.46 -9.17
C VAL A 83 -12.23 22.15 -8.47
N TYR A 84 -11.11 21.53 -8.86
CA TYR A 84 -10.65 20.27 -8.27
C TYR A 84 -10.05 20.45 -6.87
N GLN A 85 -9.68 21.68 -6.51
CA GLN A 85 -9.09 22.01 -5.21
C GLN A 85 -10.12 22.04 -4.06
N GLU A 86 -11.42 21.92 -4.35
CA GLU A 86 -12.50 22.13 -3.37
C GLU A 86 -13.21 20.85 -2.87
N TYR A 87 -12.88 19.65 -3.40
CA TYR A 87 -13.65 18.44 -3.10
C TYR A 87 -12.95 17.46 -2.17
N GLY A 88 -13.54 17.20 -1.00
CA GLY A 88 -13.20 16.08 -0.11
C GLY A 88 -14.46 15.33 0.30
N PHE A 89 -14.45 13.99 0.25
CA PHE A 89 -15.62 13.21 0.67
C PHE A 89 -15.28 11.86 1.33
N PHE A 90 -16.01 11.56 2.41
CA PHE A 90 -15.97 10.34 3.24
C PHE A 90 -17.16 9.40 2.94
N LYS A 91 -17.01 8.06 3.10
CA LYS A 91 -17.64 7.17 4.15
C LYS A 91 -17.63 5.63 3.88
N ASN A 92 -17.06 4.85 4.84
CA ASN A 92 -17.38 3.53 5.51
C ASN A 92 -17.87 2.26 4.72
N GLY A 93 -17.67 0.97 5.11
CA GLY A 93 -17.24 0.25 6.34
C GLY A 93 -17.11 -1.32 6.21
N TRP A 94 -16.84 -2.02 7.35
CA TRP A 94 -16.18 -3.33 7.67
C TRP A 94 -16.91 -4.69 7.39
N ALA A 95 -16.30 -5.91 7.47
CA ALA A 95 -15.87 -6.69 8.69
C ALA A 95 -14.98 -7.95 8.46
N ASP A 96 -14.21 -8.34 9.51
CA ASP A 96 -13.39 -9.57 9.68
C ASP A 96 -14.13 -10.67 10.48
N SER A 97 -13.87 -11.96 10.21
CA SER A 97 -14.55 -13.12 10.85
C SER A 97 -13.59 -14.14 11.50
N SER A 98 -14.09 -14.88 12.50
CA SER A 98 -13.47 -16.04 13.16
C SER A 98 -14.55 -17.12 13.38
N PRO A 99 -14.32 -18.43 13.10
CA PRO A 99 -13.04 -19.13 12.87
C PRO A 99 -12.44 -18.90 11.47
N PRO A 100 -11.14 -19.18 11.27
CA PRO A 100 -10.47 -19.01 9.99
C PRO A 100 -11.08 -19.93 8.93
N LYS A 101 -11.59 -19.33 7.85
CA LYS A 101 -12.10 -20.03 6.67
C LYS A 101 -11.07 -19.95 5.54
N PRO A 102 -10.89 -21.00 4.74
CA PRO A 102 -10.07 -20.92 3.54
C PRO A 102 -10.65 -19.85 2.59
N LYS A 103 -9.80 -18.90 2.17
CA LYS A 103 -10.17 -17.78 1.29
C LYS A 103 -9.22 -17.74 0.09
N TRP A 104 -9.72 -17.28 -1.05
CA TRP A 104 -8.95 -17.01 -2.27
C TRP A 104 -8.26 -15.64 -2.20
N ASP A 105 -7.69 -15.29 -1.04
CA ASP A 105 -7.14 -13.97 -0.77
C ASP A 105 -5.66 -13.81 -1.15
N ARG A 106 -4.95 -14.93 -1.40
CA ARG A 106 -3.52 -14.91 -1.79
C ARG A 106 -3.22 -14.19 -3.10
N ALA A 107 -4.20 -14.08 -4.01
CA ALA A 107 -4.05 -13.34 -5.27
C ALA A 107 -4.63 -11.90 -5.19
N ILE A 108 -5.10 -11.46 -4.02
CA ILE A 108 -5.59 -10.09 -3.86
C ILE A 108 -4.38 -9.14 -3.95
N ASN A 109 -4.43 -8.24 -4.92
CA ASN A 109 -3.42 -7.19 -5.06
C ASN A 109 -3.84 -5.86 -4.46
N VAL A 110 -5.15 -5.64 -4.23
CA VAL A 110 -5.69 -4.42 -3.64
C VAL A 110 -6.88 -4.74 -2.72
N ASP A 111 -6.82 -4.25 -1.49
CA ASP A 111 -7.96 -4.09 -0.59
C ASP A 111 -8.42 -2.62 -0.64
N ILE A 112 -9.50 -2.38 -1.38
CA ILE A 112 -10.01 -1.02 -1.65
C ILE A 112 -10.40 -0.31 -0.36
N LEU A 113 -11.16 -0.95 0.53
CA LEU A 113 -11.60 -0.32 1.77
C LEU A 113 -10.45 -0.14 2.75
N GLY A 114 -9.53 -1.12 2.80
CA GLY A 114 -8.30 -1.00 3.58
C GLY A 114 -7.44 0.18 3.14
N LEU A 115 -7.37 0.45 1.83
CA LEU A 115 -6.67 1.58 1.26
C LEU A 115 -7.33 2.92 1.61
N GLU A 116 -8.62 3.06 1.30
CA GLU A 116 -9.37 4.31 1.50
C GLU A 116 -9.46 4.71 2.98
N LEU A 117 -9.51 3.72 3.88
CA LEU A 117 -9.67 3.93 5.33
C LEU A 117 -8.35 3.77 6.10
N ALA A 118 -7.20 3.75 5.41
CA ALA A 118 -5.88 3.57 6.02
C ALA A 118 -5.56 4.72 6.99
N LYS A 119 -5.51 4.41 8.30
CA LYS A 119 -5.27 5.39 9.38
C LYS A 119 -3.82 5.90 9.43
N SER A 120 -2.95 5.32 8.62
CA SER A 120 -1.51 5.57 8.61
C SER A 120 -0.92 5.17 7.26
N ALA A 121 -0.06 6.01 6.69
CA ALA A 121 0.67 5.74 5.47
C ALA A 121 1.50 4.44 5.52
N VAL A 122 1.88 3.97 6.71
CA VAL A 122 2.56 2.69 6.89
C VAL A 122 1.68 1.50 6.49
N GLN A 123 0.36 1.64 6.54
CA GLN A 123 -0.61 0.60 6.18
C GLN A 123 -0.81 0.48 4.67
N ILE A 124 -0.57 1.56 3.91
CA ILE A 124 -0.85 1.62 2.46
C ILE A 124 -0.19 0.46 1.69
N PRO A 125 1.11 0.13 1.88
CA PRO A 125 1.74 -0.98 1.15
C PRO A 125 1.18 -2.38 1.53
N LEU A 126 0.39 -2.48 2.59
CA LEU A 126 -0.23 -3.74 3.02
C LEU A 126 -1.59 -3.97 2.35
N VAL A 127 -2.16 -2.95 1.72
CA VAL A 127 -3.52 -2.95 1.15
C VAL A 127 -3.56 -2.48 -0.30
N TRP A 128 -2.51 -1.83 -0.81
CA TRP A 128 -2.37 -1.43 -2.19
C TRP A 128 -1.13 -2.06 -2.82
N ASN A 129 -1.31 -2.64 -4.01
CA ASN A 129 -0.29 -3.37 -4.73
C ASN A 129 0.47 -4.35 -3.80
N ILE A 130 -0.33 -5.14 -3.08
CA ILE A 130 0.09 -5.97 -1.93
C ILE A 130 1.25 -6.88 -2.32
N GLN A 131 1.20 -7.43 -3.53
CA GLN A 131 2.18 -8.41 -3.98
C GLN A 131 3.51 -7.77 -4.35
N VAL A 132 3.49 -6.65 -5.09
CA VAL A 132 4.71 -5.90 -5.38
C VAL A 132 5.29 -5.33 -4.10
N SER A 133 4.46 -4.85 -3.17
CA SER A 133 4.91 -4.38 -1.86
C SER A 133 5.57 -5.49 -1.04
N THR A 134 5.03 -6.72 -1.09
CA THR A 134 5.61 -7.90 -0.44
C THR A 134 6.92 -8.31 -1.09
N TRP A 135 6.98 -8.32 -2.43
CA TRP A 135 8.19 -8.57 -3.20
C TRP A 135 9.29 -7.55 -2.88
N LEU A 136 8.99 -6.24 -2.95
CA LEU A 136 9.92 -5.17 -2.58
C LEU A 136 10.39 -5.29 -1.13
N ARG A 137 9.50 -5.71 -0.22
CA ARG A 137 9.86 -5.94 1.17
C ARG A 137 10.92 -7.05 1.31
N HIS A 138 10.68 -8.23 0.74
CA HIS A 138 11.55 -9.39 0.89
C HIS A 138 12.84 -9.30 0.07
N TYR A 139 12.76 -8.75 -1.14
CA TYR A 139 13.88 -8.77 -2.09
C TYR A 139 14.69 -7.47 -2.10
N VAL A 140 14.16 -6.37 -1.57
CA VAL A 140 14.88 -5.09 -1.49
C VAL A 140 15.03 -4.64 -0.05
N TYR A 141 13.92 -4.30 0.62
CA TYR A 141 13.96 -3.64 1.94
C TYR A 141 14.69 -4.47 2.99
N GLU A 142 14.29 -5.73 3.19
CA GLU A 142 14.87 -6.62 4.21
C GLU A 142 16.32 -6.97 3.90
N ARG A 143 16.71 -7.00 2.62
CA ARG A 143 18.09 -7.26 2.19
C ARG A 143 19.03 -6.08 2.44
N LEU A 144 18.51 -4.86 2.48
CA LEU A 144 19.28 -3.66 2.81
C LEU A 144 19.46 -3.46 4.33
N ILE A 145 18.82 -4.29 5.16
CA ILE A 145 18.98 -4.25 6.62
C ILE A 145 20.23 -5.02 7.01
N GLN A 146 21.19 -4.32 7.60
CA GLN A 146 22.38 -4.97 8.17
C GLN A 146 22.01 -5.82 9.39
N LYS A 147 22.59 -7.02 9.51
CA LYS A 147 22.35 -7.92 10.65
C LYS A 147 22.56 -7.19 11.98
N GLY A 148 21.58 -7.28 12.88
CA GLY A 148 21.61 -6.63 14.20
C GLY A 148 21.28 -5.14 14.21
N LYS A 149 21.12 -4.48 13.05
CA LYS A 149 20.72 -3.07 12.98
C LYS A 149 19.23 -2.92 12.70
N LYS A 150 18.64 -1.86 13.23
CA LYS A 150 17.25 -1.50 12.93
C LYS A 150 17.16 -0.82 11.57
N PRO A 151 16.12 -1.08 10.77
CA PRO A 151 15.92 -0.37 9.52
C PRO A 151 15.71 1.12 9.77
N GLY A 152 16.39 1.94 8.97
CA GLY A 152 16.30 3.39 8.99
C GLY A 152 15.49 3.94 7.81
N PHE A 153 15.58 5.25 7.63
CA PHE A 153 14.97 5.95 6.49
C PHE A 153 15.65 5.56 5.16
N PHE A 154 16.95 5.30 5.17
CA PHE A 154 17.70 4.93 3.97
C PHE A 154 17.16 3.67 3.30
N GLN A 155 16.91 2.59 4.06
CA GLN A 155 16.34 1.36 3.51
C GLN A 155 14.97 1.61 2.87
N LEU A 156 14.13 2.43 3.52
CA LEU A 156 12.82 2.79 2.98
C LEU A 156 12.95 3.59 1.68
N LEU A 157 13.79 4.62 1.66
CA LEU A 157 14.02 5.46 0.49
C LEU A 157 14.57 4.64 -0.69
N ALA A 158 15.56 3.77 -0.43
CA ALA A 158 16.13 2.89 -1.44
C ALA A 158 15.07 1.94 -2.01
N THR A 159 14.24 1.31 -1.16
CA THR A 159 13.16 0.44 -1.63
C THR A 159 12.14 1.19 -2.48
N GLN A 160 11.72 2.38 -2.07
CA GLN A 160 10.79 3.19 -2.87
C GLN A 160 11.43 3.63 -4.20
N THR A 161 12.72 3.97 -4.19
CA THR A 161 13.45 4.34 -5.42
C THR A 161 13.54 3.16 -6.39
N VAL A 162 13.78 1.94 -5.89
CA VAL A 162 13.73 0.72 -6.73
C VAL A 162 12.33 0.52 -7.32
N SER A 163 11.27 0.75 -6.52
CA SER A 163 9.91 0.74 -7.04
C SER A 163 9.71 1.78 -8.14
N ALA A 164 10.29 2.98 -8.00
CA ALA A 164 10.23 4.03 -9.01
C ALA A 164 10.85 3.57 -10.34
N VAL A 165 12.07 3.04 -10.28
CA VAL A 165 12.77 2.52 -11.46
C VAL A 165 12.00 1.38 -12.11
N TRP A 166 11.33 0.52 -11.32
CA TRP A 166 10.49 -0.55 -11.83
C TRP A 166 9.28 -0.01 -12.63
N HIS A 167 8.67 1.11 -12.20
CA HIS A 167 7.61 1.78 -12.96
C HIS A 167 8.15 2.52 -14.19
N GLY A 168 9.37 3.07 -14.12
CA GLY A 168 10.06 3.70 -15.24
C GLY A 168 10.90 4.90 -14.81
N LEU A 169 11.68 5.46 -15.75
CA LEU A 169 12.59 6.59 -15.48
C LEU A 169 11.95 7.96 -15.67
N TYR A 170 10.61 8.03 -15.79
CA TYR A 170 9.89 9.30 -15.87
C TYR A 170 10.04 10.09 -14.56
N PRO A 171 10.32 11.40 -14.62
CA PRO A 171 10.51 12.22 -13.43
C PRO A 171 9.34 12.13 -12.43
N GLY A 172 8.10 12.08 -12.93
CA GLY A 172 6.91 11.94 -12.09
C GLY A 172 6.90 10.69 -11.22
N TYR A 173 7.38 9.55 -11.73
CA TYR A 173 7.53 8.33 -10.92
C TYR A 173 8.58 8.51 -9.83
N ILE A 174 9.77 9.01 -10.18
CA ILE A 174 10.84 9.24 -9.20
C ILE A 174 10.34 10.16 -8.07
N ILE A 175 9.68 11.25 -8.43
CA ILE A 175 9.11 12.21 -7.46
C ILE A 175 8.07 11.54 -6.57
N PHE A 176 7.10 10.82 -7.14
CA PHE A 176 6.07 10.12 -6.37
C PHE A 176 6.66 9.16 -5.33
N PHE A 177 7.60 8.31 -5.74
CA PHE A 177 8.17 7.29 -4.86
C PHE A 177 9.13 7.86 -3.80
N VAL A 178 9.90 8.90 -4.13
CA VAL A 178 10.69 9.61 -3.11
C VAL A 178 9.76 10.27 -2.08
N GLN A 179 8.65 10.86 -2.53
CA GLN A 179 7.65 11.42 -1.64
C GLN A 179 6.90 10.38 -0.83
N SER A 180 6.61 9.19 -1.37
CA SER A 180 5.98 8.11 -0.62
C SER A 180 6.89 7.64 0.54
N ALA A 181 8.21 7.63 0.34
CA ALA A 181 9.17 7.34 1.42
C ALA A 181 9.08 8.38 2.55
N LEU A 182 9.04 9.67 2.19
CA LEU A 182 8.89 10.77 3.15
C LEU A 182 7.53 10.68 3.87
N MET A 183 6.46 10.43 3.13
CA MET A 183 5.11 10.25 3.63
C MET A 183 5.08 9.17 4.73
N ILE A 184 5.55 7.97 4.42
CA ILE A 184 5.60 6.83 5.35
C ILE A 184 6.44 7.18 6.57
N ALA A 185 7.58 7.85 6.38
CA ALA A 185 8.46 8.21 7.47
C ALA A 185 7.84 9.26 8.42
N GLY A 186 7.14 10.27 7.89
CA GLY A 186 6.39 11.26 8.67
C GLY A 186 5.20 10.63 9.41
N SER A 187 4.46 9.72 8.76
CA SER A 187 3.37 8.97 9.41
C SER A 187 3.86 8.10 10.57
N ARG A 188 5.07 7.53 10.49
CA ARG A 188 5.72 6.83 11.62
C ARG A 188 6.02 7.76 12.79
N VAL A 189 6.21 9.06 12.58
CA VAL A 189 6.40 10.04 13.67
C VAL A 189 5.07 10.28 14.38
N LEU A 190 4.01 10.61 13.63
CA LEU A 190 2.66 10.79 14.18
C LEU A 190 2.19 9.57 14.96
N TYR A 191 2.41 8.37 14.41
CA TYR A 191 2.09 7.13 15.10
C TYR A 191 2.87 6.95 16.41
N ARG A 192 4.16 7.32 16.44
CA ARG A 192 4.98 7.26 17.67
C ARG A 192 4.43 8.22 18.74
N TRP A 193 4.08 9.43 18.36
CA TRP A 193 3.45 10.40 19.27
C TRP A 193 2.10 9.91 19.78
N GLN A 194 1.28 9.33 18.89
CA GLN A 194 0.01 8.73 19.23
C GLN A 194 0.16 7.61 20.28
N GLN A 195 1.15 6.73 20.14
CA GLN A 195 1.38 5.63 21.09
C GLN A 195 1.96 6.08 22.43
N ALA A 196 2.70 7.19 22.45
CA ALA A 196 3.24 7.73 23.68
C ALA A 196 2.19 8.49 24.52
N SER A 197 1.16 9.04 23.87
CA SER A 197 0.08 9.75 24.55
C SER A 197 -0.78 8.81 25.40
N GLN A 198 -0.84 9.09 26.71
CA GLN A 198 -1.74 8.41 27.65
C GLN A 198 -3.15 9.02 27.67
N ALA A 199 -3.29 10.28 27.25
CA ALA A 199 -4.59 10.95 27.16
C ALA A 199 -5.39 10.41 25.97
N GLY A 200 -6.57 9.84 26.25
CA GLY A 200 -7.43 9.21 25.24
C GLY A 200 -7.87 10.16 24.12
N LEU A 201 -8.18 11.42 24.45
CA LEU A 201 -8.55 12.44 23.46
C LEU A 201 -7.38 12.76 22.53
N VAL A 202 -6.20 13.07 23.07
CA VAL A 202 -4.98 13.37 22.30
C VAL A 202 -4.60 12.19 21.42
N LYS A 203 -4.73 10.95 21.91
CA LYS A 203 -4.47 9.73 21.14
C LYS A 203 -5.43 9.57 19.95
N LYS A 204 -6.72 9.92 20.12
CA LYS A 204 -7.71 9.92 19.03
C LYS A 204 -7.41 11.02 18.01
N LEU A 205 -7.12 12.23 18.47
CA LEU A 205 -6.77 13.36 17.60
C LEU A 205 -5.51 13.11 16.78
N LEU A 206 -4.46 12.54 17.38
CA LEU A 206 -3.24 12.16 16.64
C LEU A 206 -3.50 11.04 15.63
N GLY A 207 -4.43 10.12 15.93
CA GLY A 207 -4.87 9.10 14.98
C GLY A 207 -5.62 9.72 13.78
N LEU A 208 -6.54 10.65 14.04
CA LEU A 208 -7.24 11.39 12.99
C LEU A 208 -6.28 12.24 12.15
N LEU A 209 -5.32 12.90 12.81
CA LEU A 209 -4.28 13.69 12.13
C LEU A 209 -3.43 12.81 11.21
N ASN A 210 -3.02 11.61 11.66
CA ASN A 210 -2.26 10.68 10.81
C ASN A 210 -3.07 10.18 9.62
N PHE A 211 -4.37 9.93 9.81
CA PHE A 211 -5.30 9.59 8.73
C PHE A 211 -5.40 10.72 7.70
N SER A 212 -5.71 11.95 8.13
CA SER A 212 -5.81 13.12 7.25
C SER A 212 -4.48 13.44 6.55
N TYR A 213 -3.37 13.34 7.27
CA TYR A 213 -2.02 13.46 6.71
C TYR A 213 -1.77 12.43 5.60
N THR A 214 -2.16 11.17 5.83
CA THR A 214 -1.97 10.09 4.86
C THR A 214 -2.75 10.37 3.59
N LEU A 215 -4.03 10.73 3.70
CA LEU A 215 -4.86 11.07 2.55
C LEU A 215 -4.31 12.27 1.77
N LEU A 216 -3.98 13.36 2.47
CA LEU A 216 -3.46 14.58 1.85
C LEU A 216 -2.17 14.30 1.07
N VAL A 217 -1.18 13.70 1.73
CA VAL A 217 0.15 13.51 1.14
C VAL A 217 0.14 12.45 0.04
N LEU A 218 -0.68 11.39 0.18
CA LEU A 218 -0.82 10.38 -0.87
C LEU A 218 -1.42 10.98 -2.14
N ASN A 219 -2.54 11.70 -2.03
CA ASN A 219 -3.21 12.31 -3.18
C ASN A 219 -2.33 13.39 -3.84
N TYR A 220 -1.71 14.26 -3.04
CA TYR A 220 -0.73 15.22 -3.55
C TYR A 220 0.41 14.52 -4.30
N SER A 221 1.00 13.47 -3.72
CA SER A 221 2.11 12.77 -4.36
C SER A 221 1.66 12.11 -5.67
N ALA A 222 0.47 11.51 -5.68
CA ALA A 222 -0.07 10.76 -6.82
C ALA A 222 -0.18 11.58 -8.11
N VAL A 223 -0.33 12.91 -8.03
CA VAL A 223 -0.33 13.78 -9.22
C VAL A 223 0.95 13.60 -10.05
N GLY A 224 2.11 13.46 -9.41
CA GLY A 224 3.37 13.20 -10.11
C GLY A 224 3.37 11.86 -10.85
N PHE A 225 2.76 10.84 -10.24
CA PHE A 225 2.60 9.52 -10.86
C PHE A 225 1.64 9.55 -12.06
N MET A 226 0.61 10.39 -12.02
CA MET A 226 -0.39 10.51 -13.10
C MET A 226 0.13 11.29 -14.30
N VAL A 227 0.89 12.35 -14.04
CA VAL A 227 1.30 13.32 -15.07
C VAL A 227 2.63 12.94 -15.74
N LEU A 228 3.52 12.23 -15.03
CA LEU A 228 4.83 11.74 -15.50
C LEU A 228 5.88 12.82 -15.83
N SER A 229 5.46 13.99 -16.30
CA SER A 229 6.28 15.15 -16.68
C SER A 229 6.80 15.91 -15.47
N LEU A 230 8.09 16.28 -15.49
CA LEU A 230 8.72 17.08 -14.43
C LEU A 230 8.06 18.45 -14.30
N HIS A 231 7.89 19.16 -15.41
CA HIS A 231 7.39 20.54 -15.43
C HIS A 231 5.96 20.61 -14.88
N GLU A 232 5.07 19.76 -15.39
CA GLU A 232 3.67 19.74 -14.96
C GLU A 232 3.52 19.25 -13.52
N THR A 233 4.34 18.30 -13.08
CA THR A 233 4.39 17.88 -11.66
C THR A 233 4.78 19.05 -10.76
N LEU A 234 5.84 19.79 -11.10
CA LEU A 234 6.30 20.93 -10.29
C LEU A 234 5.30 22.08 -10.30
N THR A 235 4.61 22.33 -11.43
CA THR A 235 3.55 23.34 -11.53
C THR A 235 2.34 22.96 -10.67
N ALA A 236 1.88 21.71 -10.74
CA ALA A 236 0.78 21.22 -9.92
C ALA A 236 1.12 21.24 -8.41
N TYR A 237 2.38 20.97 -8.05
CA TYR A 237 2.82 21.06 -6.66
C TYR A 237 2.97 22.50 -6.18
N GLY A 238 3.45 23.39 -7.06
CA GLY A 238 3.59 24.81 -6.77
C GLY A 238 2.25 25.51 -6.54
N SER A 239 1.17 25.09 -7.23
CA SER A 239 -0.17 25.66 -7.05
C SER A 239 -0.75 25.45 -5.65
N VAL A 240 -0.26 24.44 -4.91
CA VAL A 240 -0.61 24.16 -3.52
C VAL A 240 0.57 24.36 -2.56
N TYR A 241 1.51 25.23 -2.95
CA TYR A 241 2.66 25.66 -2.12
C TYR A 241 3.51 24.50 -1.60
N TYR A 242 3.61 23.41 -2.36
CA TYR A 242 4.36 22.20 -2.00
C TYR A 242 3.96 21.56 -0.65
N ILE A 243 2.71 21.76 -0.20
CA ILE A 243 2.26 21.34 1.14
C ILE A 243 2.52 19.85 1.43
N GLY A 244 2.28 18.98 0.44
CA GLY A 244 2.48 17.54 0.61
C GLY A 244 3.96 17.11 0.62
N THR A 245 4.89 17.97 0.23
CA THR A 245 6.34 17.75 0.37
C THR A 245 6.87 18.35 1.67
N VAL A 246 6.47 19.58 2.00
CA VAL A 246 6.94 20.30 3.19
C VAL A 246 6.45 19.61 4.47
N LEU A 247 5.19 19.19 4.53
CA LEU A 247 4.59 18.63 5.73
C LEU A 247 5.30 17.34 6.23
N PRO A 248 5.58 16.32 5.39
CA PRO A 248 6.41 15.18 5.80
C PRO A 248 7.79 15.57 6.31
N VAL A 249 8.47 16.52 5.66
CA VAL A 249 9.81 16.96 6.05
C VAL A 249 9.78 17.63 7.43
N VAL A 250 8.83 18.53 7.65
CA VAL A 250 8.63 19.18 8.96
C VAL A 250 8.33 18.15 10.04
N LEU A 251 7.44 17.19 9.80
CA LEU A 251 7.15 16.12 10.76
C LEU A 251 8.39 15.26 11.08
N LEU A 252 9.24 14.99 10.09
CA LEU A 252 10.50 14.27 10.30
C LEU A 252 11.49 15.05 11.16
N LEU A 253 11.62 16.36 10.94
CA LEU A 253 12.45 17.24 11.75
C LEU A 253 11.91 17.34 13.18
N LEU A 254 10.60 17.58 13.33
CA LEU A 254 9.95 17.60 14.65
C LEU A 254 10.08 16.26 15.37
N GLY A 255 9.99 15.13 14.66
CA GLY A 255 10.19 13.80 15.25
C GLY A 255 11.62 13.54 15.73
N LYS A 256 12.62 14.29 15.25
CA LYS A 256 13.99 14.26 15.79
C LYS A 256 14.13 15.05 17.09
N ILE A 257 13.41 16.18 17.19
CA ILE A 257 13.40 17.10 18.33
C ILE A 257 12.50 16.56 19.46
N ILE A 258 11.25 16.27 19.14
CA ILE A 258 10.23 15.75 20.05
C ILE A 258 10.26 14.23 20.01
N ARG A 259 10.96 13.65 20.98
CA ARG A 259 11.00 12.20 21.22
C ARG A 259 10.22 11.88 22.50
N PRO A 260 8.93 11.54 22.40
CA PRO A 260 8.19 11.13 23.57
C PRO A 260 8.84 9.90 24.22
N ALA A 261 8.76 9.82 25.54
CA ALA A 261 9.15 8.63 26.28
C ALA A 261 8.44 7.39 25.68
N ARG A 262 9.18 6.29 25.49
CA ARG A 262 8.60 5.06 24.97
C ARG A 262 7.48 4.60 25.92
N PRO A 263 6.29 4.28 25.41
CA PRO A 263 5.33 3.55 26.23
C PRO A 263 6.01 2.25 26.67
N SER A 264 5.90 1.92 27.96
CA SER A 264 6.43 0.66 28.48
C SER A 264 5.78 -0.46 27.67
N ARG A 265 6.60 -1.31 27.07
CA ARG A 265 6.10 -2.50 26.39
C ARG A 265 5.52 -3.37 27.50
N SER A 266 4.20 -3.37 27.66
CA SER A 266 3.51 -4.43 28.39
C SER A 266 4.04 -5.75 27.82
N LYS A 267 4.74 -6.53 28.65
CA LYS A 267 5.20 -7.87 28.30
C LYS A 267 3.95 -8.63 27.86
N ALA A 268 3.84 -8.93 26.56
CA ALA A 268 2.86 -9.87 26.08
C ALA A 268 3.04 -11.15 26.91
N ARG A 269 2.06 -11.44 27.75
CA ARG A 269 1.97 -12.64 28.57
C ARG A 269 2.07 -13.82 27.61
N LYS A 270 3.18 -14.55 27.68
CA LYS A 270 3.28 -15.89 27.12
C LYS A 270 2.17 -16.70 27.81
N THR A 271 1.11 -17.01 27.10
CA THR A 271 0.24 -18.13 27.45
C THR A 271 0.90 -19.37 26.89
N GLU A 272 1.28 -20.25 27.83
CA GLU A 272 1.51 -21.68 27.61
C GLU A 272 0.32 -22.35 26.93
#